data_AF-A0A8T7FNW7-F1
#
_entry.id   AF-A0A8T7FNW7-F1
#
_cell.length_a   1.000
_cell.length_b   1.000
_cell.length_c   1.000
_cell.angle_alpha   90.00
_cell.angle_beta   90.00
_cell.angle_gamma   90.00
#
_symmetry.space_group_name_H-M   'P 1'
#
loop_
_entity.id
_entity.type
_entity.pdbx_description
1 polymer ?
#
loop_
_entity_poly.entity_id
_entity_poly.type
_entity_poly.pdbx_seq_one_letter_code
_entity_poly.pdbx_strand_id
1 'polypeptide(L)'
;MKDFVMEHKRVFIVGVVVLILLVGGVWFLNDLPDFAVEMLINTAASANRNAKHFEEDALYVITTGTGAPLPDPNRAGPQTVVLAGDQILVFDAGPGSTRQLELIIDTSSVDALFLTHYHSDHIGDMGELMLKRWATSGPAEPLPIYGPPGVEEVVAGFEAAYQLDVGYRIAHHGAEAVPPLRRWWRGASVRPGD
;
A
#
# COMPACT_ATOMS: atom_id res chain seq x y z
N MET A 1 -10.64 61.53 -30.06
CA MET A 1 -11.15 60.95 -28.78
C MET A 1 -11.61 59.51 -28.94
N LYS A 2 -12.37 59.15 -29.99
CA LYS A 2 -12.78 57.75 -30.25
C LYS A 2 -11.60 56.82 -30.56
N ASP A 3 -10.62 57.27 -31.34
CA ASP A 3 -9.46 56.45 -31.73
C ASP A 3 -8.55 56.11 -30.54
N PHE A 4 -8.33 57.09 -29.65
CA PHE A 4 -7.60 56.91 -28.38
C PHE A 4 -8.27 55.85 -27.48
N VAL A 5 -9.59 55.89 -27.33
CA VAL A 5 -10.35 54.91 -26.53
C VAL A 5 -10.31 53.51 -27.18
N MET A 6 -10.33 53.43 -28.51
CA MET A 6 -10.24 52.17 -29.25
C MET A 6 -8.85 51.53 -29.15
N GLU A 7 -7.79 52.33 -29.18
CA GLU A 7 -6.41 51.89 -29.04
C GLU A 7 -6.12 51.34 -27.63
N HIS A 8 -6.56 52.05 -26.58
CA HIS A 8 -6.44 51.56 -25.21
C HIS A 8 -7.24 50.29 -24.92
N LYS A 9 -8.43 50.11 -25.54
CA LYS A 9 -9.18 48.85 -25.45
C LYS A 9 -8.43 47.68 -26.09
N ARG A 10 -7.77 47.91 -27.24
CA ARG A 10 -6.97 46.87 -27.92
C ARG A 10 -5.76 46.47 -27.08
N VAL A 11 -5.02 47.44 -26.54
CA VAL A 11 -3.87 47.19 -25.66
C VAL A 11 -4.29 46.43 -24.40
N PHE A 12 -5.43 46.79 -23.81
CA PHE A 12 -5.98 46.08 -22.65
C PHE A 12 -6.35 44.62 -22.96
N ILE A 13 -7.04 44.38 -24.07
CA ILE A 13 -7.42 43.02 -24.50
C ILE A 13 -6.17 42.17 -24.75
N VAL A 14 -5.18 42.71 -25.46
CA VAL A 14 -3.90 42.00 -25.72
C VAL A 14 -3.18 41.69 -24.40
N GLY A 15 -3.13 42.64 -23.46
CA GLY A 15 -2.53 42.43 -22.14
C GLY A 15 -3.22 41.30 -21.35
N VAL A 16 -4.56 41.26 -21.38
CA VAL A 16 -5.34 40.19 -20.72
C VAL A 16 -5.07 38.83 -21.37
N VAL A 17 -5.04 38.76 -22.70
CA VAL A 17 -4.75 37.49 -23.42
C VAL A 17 -3.34 36.99 -23.09
N VAL A 18 -2.34 37.87 -23.10
CA VAL A 18 -0.96 37.51 -22.73
C VAL A 18 -0.89 37.02 -21.29
N LEU A 19 -1.58 37.68 -20.35
CA LEU A 19 -1.62 37.24 -18.96
C LEU A 19 -2.26 35.86 -18.80
N ILE A 20 -3.38 35.59 -19.49
CA ILE A 20 -4.05 34.29 -19.47
C ILE A 20 -3.13 33.21 -20.03
N LEU A 21 -2.42 33.48 -21.13
CA LEU A 21 -1.49 32.53 -21.72
C LEU A 21 -0.28 32.27 -20.82
N LEU A 22 0.22 33.28 -20.11
CA LEU A 22 1.32 33.13 -19.15
C LEU A 22 0.88 32.32 -17.92
N VAL A 23 -0.29 32.64 -17.35
CA VAL A 23 -0.84 31.91 -16.20
C VAL A 23 -1.15 30.46 -16.59
N GLY A 24 -1.80 30.25 -17.73
CA GLY A 24 -2.08 28.92 -18.26
C GLY A 24 -0.81 28.13 -18.60
N GLY A 25 0.22 28.81 -19.12
CA GLY A 25 1.53 28.20 -19.39
C GLY A 25 2.28 27.80 -18.13
N VAL A 26 2.27 28.65 -17.09
CA VAL A 26 2.88 28.32 -15.78
C VAL A 26 2.14 27.17 -15.09
N TRP A 27 0.80 27.20 -15.11
CA TRP A 27 -0.02 26.11 -14.60
C TRP A 27 0.29 24.80 -15.33
N PHE A 28 0.27 24.81 -16.67
CA PHE A 28 0.59 23.67 -17.50
C PHE A 28 2.02 23.13 -17.29
N LEU A 29 3.00 24.00 -17.11
CA LEU A 29 4.39 23.60 -16.84
C LEU A 29 4.59 23.02 -15.43
N ASN A 30 3.77 23.42 -14.46
CA ASN A 30 3.79 22.87 -13.11
C ASN A 30 3.07 21.52 -12.99
N ASP A 31 2.01 21.29 -13.78
CA ASP A 31 1.20 20.07 -13.70
C ASP A 31 1.65 18.95 -14.67
N LEU A 32 2.39 19.29 -15.73
CA LEU A 32 3.02 18.32 -16.63
C LEU A 32 3.88 17.26 -15.89
N PRO A 33 4.73 17.65 -14.92
CA PRO A 33 5.47 16.72 -14.06
C PRO A 33 4.54 15.77 -13.29
N ASP A 34 3.49 16.28 -12.66
CA ASP A 34 2.61 15.47 -11.81
C ASP A 34 1.81 14.46 -12.64
N PHE A 35 1.26 14.89 -13.78
CA PHE A 35 0.60 13.98 -14.71
C PHE A 35 1.54 12.89 -15.25
N ALA A 36 2.76 13.24 -15.62
CA ALA A 36 3.75 12.27 -16.11
C ALA A 36 4.18 11.30 -15.00
N VAL A 37 4.37 11.79 -13.77
CA VAL A 37 4.70 10.98 -12.59
C VAL A 37 3.55 10.04 -12.24
N GLU A 38 2.31 10.53 -12.20
CA GLU A 38 1.12 9.70 -11.97
C GLU A 38 0.97 8.63 -13.06
N MET A 39 1.15 9.00 -14.33
CA MET A 39 1.14 8.03 -15.43
C MET A 39 2.21 6.95 -15.25
N LEU A 40 3.43 7.34 -14.84
CA LEU A 40 4.54 6.41 -14.66
C LEU A 40 4.30 5.49 -13.45
N ILE A 41 3.81 6.03 -12.33
CA ILE A 41 3.42 5.28 -11.14
C ILE A 41 2.30 4.29 -11.50
N ASN A 42 1.25 4.75 -12.15
CA ASN A 42 0.11 3.91 -12.52
C ASN A 42 0.50 2.83 -13.52
N THR A 43 1.38 3.14 -14.48
CA THR A 43 1.90 2.16 -15.44
C THR A 43 2.79 1.12 -14.76
N ALA A 44 3.70 1.54 -13.89
CA ALA A 44 4.56 0.64 -13.13
C ALA A 44 3.77 -0.24 -12.14
N ALA A 45 2.83 0.35 -11.42
CA ALA A 45 1.92 -0.37 -10.53
C ALA A 45 1.05 -1.37 -11.31
N SER A 46 0.51 -0.96 -12.47
CA SER A 46 -0.29 -1.85 -13.33
C SER A 46 0.53 -2.96 -13.97
N ALA A 47 1.80 -2.71 -14.30
CA ALA A 47 2.71 -3.72 -14.82
C ALA A 47 3.05 -4.77 -13.75
N ASN A 48 3.29 -4.37 -12.51
CA ASN A 48 3.49 -5.29 -11.38
C ASN A 48 2.22 -6.07 -11.03
N ARG A 49 1.04 -5.44 -11.08
CA ARG A 49 -0.25 -6.10 -10.80
C ARG A 49 -0.64 -7.15 -11.84
N ASN A 50 -0.29 -6.92 -13.11
CA ASN A 50 -0.76 -7.74 -14.24
C ASN A 50 0.29 -8.69 -14.82
N ALA A 51 1.51 -8.71 -14.29
CA ALA A 51 2.48 -9.68 -14.75
C ALA A 51 2.01 -11.09 -14.36
N LYS A 52 1.53 -11.85 -15.35
CA LYS A 52 1.32 -13.30 -15.25
C LYS A 52 2.67 -13.98 -15.02
N HIS A 53 3.19 -13.88 -13.80
CA HIS A 53 4.40 -14.54 -13.35
C HIS A 53 4.14 -16.00 -12.95
N PHE A 54 2.86 -16.37 -12.82
CA PHE A 54 2.41 -17.63 -12.25
C PHE A 54 1.45 -18.33 -13.21
N GLU A 55 1.69 -19.62 -13.43
CA GLU A 55 0.82 -20.53 -14.18
C GLU A 55 -0.42 -20.86 -13.32
N GLU A 56 -1.58 -20.96 -13.96
CA GLU A 56 -2.88 -21.09 -13.27
C GLU A 56 -3.01 -22.42 -12.49
N ASP A 57 -2.33 -23.49 -12.91
CA ASP A 57 -2.41 -24.83 -12.30
C ASP A 57 -1.18 -25.19 -11.42
N ALA A 58 -0.44 -24.20 -10.94
CA ALA A 58 0.78 -24.42 -10.14
C ALA A 58 0.67 -23.87 -8.72
N LEU A 59 1.35 -24.56 -7.79
CA LEU A 59 1.60 -24.08 -6.44
C LEU A 59 2.96 -23.40 -6.40
N TYR A 60 3.01 -22.14 -5.99
CA TYR A 60 4.28 -21.41 -5.80
C TYR A 60 4.55 -21.19 -4.33
N VAL A 61 5.82 -21.35 -3.96
CA VAL A 61 6.32 -21.02 -2.62
C VAL A 61 7.46 -20.03 -2.80
N ILE A 62 7.29 -18.84 -2.24
CA ILE A 62 8.22 -17.73 -2.38
C ILE A 62 8.66 -17.28 -0.99
N THR A 63 9.96 -17.19 -0.75
CA THR A 63 10.49 -16.70 0.52
C THR A 63 10.90 -15.23 0.36
N THR A 64 10.07 -14.32 0.86
CA THR A 64 10.35 -12.88 0.89
C THR A 64 11.26 -12.50 2.07
N GLY A 65 11.43 -13.39 3.04
CA GLY A 65 12.44 -13.26 4.05
C GLY A 65 12.87 -14.60 4.64
N THR A 66 14.16 -14.72 4.93
CA THR A 66 14.75 -15.99 5.41
C THR A 66 15.61 -15.80 6.65
N GLY A 67 15.72 -14.58 7.17
CA GLY A 67 16.53 -14.22 8.33
C GLY A 67 16.12 -14.95 9.61
N ALA A 68 16.73 -14.55 10.72
CA ALA A 68 16.54 -15.16 12.02
C ALA A 68 16.50 -14.05 13.10
N PRO A 69 16.38 -14.37 14.40
CA PRO A 69 16.35 -13.33 15.44
C PRO A 69 17.60 -12.45 15.47
N LEU A 70 18.75 -12.97 15.02
CA LEU A 70 19.98 -12.20 14.93
C LEU A 70 20.03 -11.42 13.61
N PRO A 71 20.44 -10.14 13.64
CA PRO A 71 20.43 -9.28 12.47
C PRO A 71 21.39 -9.79 11.39
N ASP A 72 20.91 -9.80 10.15
CA ASP A 72 21.69 -10.10 8.96
C ASP A 72 21.48 -8.97 7.94
N PRO A 73 22.55 -8.31 7.44
CA PRO A 73 22.40 -7.19 6.52
C PRO A 73 21.81 -7.58 5.16
N ASN A 74 21.80 -8.87 4.81
CA ASN A 74 21.38 -9.36 3.51
C ASN A 74 20.07 -10.14 3.54
N ARG A 75 19.43 -10.31 4.72
CA ARG A 75 18.24 -11.15 4.87
C ARG A 75 17.19 -10.46 5.73
N ALA A 76 16.02 -10.22 5.15
CA ALA A 76 14.81 -9.84 5.89
C ALA A 76 14.36 -10.98 6.81
N GLY A 77 13.62 -10.65 7.87
CA GLY A 77 13.07 -11.63 8.82
C GLY A 77 12.14 -12.66 8.16
N PRO A 78 11.90 -13.82 8.80
CA PRO A 78 11.11 -14.90 8.26
C PRO A 78 9.77 -14.48 7.63
N GLN A 79 9.58 -14.85 6.36
CA GLN A 79 8.28 -14.81 5.69
C GLN A 79 8.29 -15.72 4.47
N THR A 80 7.25 -16.55 4.35
CA THR A 80 6.99 -17.37 3.17
C THR A 80 5.62 -17.05 2.62
N VAL A 81 5.50 -16.94 1.31
CA VAL A 81 4.27 -16.70 0.58
C VAL A 81 3.94 -17.93 -0.24
N VAL A 82 2.70 -18.38 -0.16
CA VAL A 82 2.18 -19.48 -0.94
C VAL A 82 1.11 -18.95 -1.87
N LEU A 83 1.29 -19.18 -3.16
CA LEU A 83 0.28 -18.89 -4.19
C LEU A 83 -0.36 -20.22 -4.58
N ALA A 84 -1.65 -20.37 -4.33
CA ALA A 84 -2.41 -21.58 -4.58
C ALA A 84 -3.70 -21.22 -5.33
N GLY A 85 -3.67 -21.34 -6.66
CA GLY A 85 -4.76 -20.85 -7.51
C GLY A 85 -4.87 -19.33 -7.40
N ASP A 86 -6.04 -18.85 -6.99
CA ASP A 86 -6.32 -17.42 -6.75
C ASP A 86 -5.96 -16.96 -5.32
N GLN A 87 -5.48 -17.86 -4.46
CA GLN A 87 -5.17 -17.55 -3.07
C GLN A 87 -3.72 -17.11 -2.86
N ILE A 88 -3.54 -16.04 -2.08
CA ILE A 88 -2.25 -15.53 -1.61
C ILE A 88 -2.18 -15.66 -0.09
N LEU A 89 -1.44 -16.66 0.37
CA LEU A 89 -1.30 -17.00 1.79
C LEU A 89 0.08 -16.61 2.27
N VAL A 90 0.16 -15.87 3.37
CA VAL A 90 1.42 -15.41 3.97
C VAL A 90 1.67 -16.16 5.27
N PHE A 91 2.88 -16.66 5.46
CA PHE A 91 3.33 -17.37 6.65
C PHE A 91 4.44 -16.55 7.30
N ASP A 92 4.19 -16.10 8.52
CA ASP A 92 4.96 -15.14 9.29
C ASP A 92 5.11 -13.76 8.62
N ALA A 93 5.51 -12.76 9.41
CA ALA A 93 5.74 -11.40 9.00
C ALA A 93 6.94 -10.83 9.77
N GLY A 94 8.14 -11.31 9.43
CA GLY A 94 9.37 -10.85 10.06
C GLY A 94 9.88 -9.49 9.59
N PRO A 95 10.72 -8.79 10.38
CA PRO A 95 11.19 -7.45 10.05
C PRO A 95 11.77 -7.29 8.64
N GLY A 96 11.24 -6.35 7.86
CA GLY A 96 11.63 -6.07 6.48
C GLY A 96 11.07 -7.03 5.42
N SER A 97 10.33 -8.07 5.81
CA SER A 97 9.78 -9.05 4.87
C SER A 97 8.62 -8.48 4.05
N THR A 98 7.76 -7.65 4.66
CA THR A 98 6.64 -7.00 3.96
C THR A 98 7.14 -6.10 2.84
N ARG A 99 8.28 -5.44 3.06
CA ARG A 99 8.95 -4.65 2.02
C ARG A 99 9.45 -5.51 0.85
N GLN A 100 9.87 -6.74 1.09
CA GLN A 100 10.27 -7.65 0.01
C GLN A 100 9.03 -8.18 -0.73
N LEU A 101 7.94 -8.44 -0.01
CA LEU A 101 6.66 -8.86 -0.58
C LEU A 101 6.09 -7.84 -1.57
N GLU A 102 6.06 -6.55 -1.21
CA GLU A 102 5.49 -5.48 -2.07
C GLU A 102 6.22 -5.31 -3.42
N LEU A 103 7.44 -5.85 -3.55
CA LEU A 103 8.19 -5.82 -4.81
C LEU A 103 7.71 -6.87 -5.82
N ILE A 104 6.98 -7.89 -5.36
CA ILE A 104 6.59 -9.05 -6.17
C ILE A 104 5.08 -9.29 -6.20
N ILE A 105 4.36 -8.89 -5.14
CA ILE A 105 2.93 -9.15 -4.96
C ILE A 105 2.25 -7.89 -4.44
N ASP A 106 1.05 -7.61 -4.93
CA ASP A 106 0.21 -6.56 -4.38
C ASP A 106 -0.29 -6.95 -2.98
N THR A 107 0.18 -6.25 -1.95
CA THR A 107 -0.20 -6.52 -0.55
C THR A 107 -1.71 -6.42 -0.31
N SER A 108 -2.44 -5.66 -1.12
CA SER A 108 -3.91 -5.56 -1.05
C SER A 108 -4.62 -6.89 -1.37
N SER A 109 -3.96 -7.78 -2.10
CA SER A 109 -4.46 -9.10 -2.53
C SER A 109 -4.12 -10.25 -1.58
N VAL A 110 -3.46 -9.97 -0.45
CA VAL A 110 -3.18 -11.01 0.56
C VAL A 110 -4.49 -11.46 1.23
N ASP A 111 -4.73 -12.77 1.19
CA ASP A 111 -5.99 -13.37 1.68
C ASP A 111 -5.93 -13.73 3.16
N ALA A 112 -4.78 -14.20 3.64
CA ALA A 112 -4.61 -14.61 5.04
C ALA A 112 -3.15 -14.55 5.49
N LEU A 113 -2.96 -14.34 6.78
CA LEU A 113 -1.67 -14.45 7.47
C LEU A 113 -1.71 -15.59 8.49
N PHE A 114 -0.70 -16.44 8.47
CA PHE A 114 -0.49 -17.54 9.41
C PHE A 114 0.77 -17.28 10.21
N LEU A 115 0.65 -17.22 11.53
CA LEU A 115 1.77 -17.05 12.44
C LEU A 115 2.18 -18.41 12.98
N THR A 116 3.46 -18.74 12.87
CA THR A 116 4.00 -19.99 13.41
C THR A 116 4.14 -19.92 14.93
N HIS A 117 4.62 -18.79 15.44
CA HIS A 117 4.78 -18.47 16.86
C HIS A 117 5.04 -16.95 17.05
N TYR A 118 5.25 -16.51 18.30
CA TYR A 118 5.27 -15.09 18.68
C TYR A 118 6.63 -14.52 19.03
N HIS A 119 7.71 -15.06 18.44
CA HIS A 119 8.98 -14.32 18.49
C HIS A 119 8.90 -13.09 17.59
N SER A 120 9.58 -12.01 18.00
CA SER A 120 9.52 -10.72 17.32
C SER A 120 10.00 -10.78 15.86
N ASP A 121 10.90 -11.70 15.53
CA ASP A 121 11.37 -11.91 14.17
C ASP A 121 10.33 -12.60 13.27
N HIS A 122 9.25 -13.16 13.81
CA HIS A 122 8.14 -13.73 13.03
C HIS A 122 6.90 -12.84 12.95
N ILE A 123 6.80 -11.82 13.80
CA ILE A 123 5.61 -10.94 13.87
C ILE A 123 5.91 -9.45 13.69
N GLY A 124 7.19 -9.06 13.65
CA GLY A 124 7.62 -7.65 13.72
C GLY A 124 7.05 -6.75 12.62
N ASP A 125 6.83 -7.31 11.43
CA ASP A 125 6.27 -6.61 10.27
C ASP A 125 4.75 -6.83 10.12
N MET A 126 4.08 -7.50 11.06
CA MET A 126 2.65 -7.78 10.95
C MET A 126 1.82 -6.50 10.83
N GLY A 127 2.12 -5.49 11.65
CA GLY A 127 1.47 -4.19 11.58
C GLY A 127 1.69 -3.49 10.23
N GLU A 128 2.89 -3.60 9.66
CA GLU A 128 3.21 -3.04 8.35
C GLU A 128 2.44 -3.76 7.23
N LEU A 129 2.36 -5.10 7.27
CA LEU A 129 1.58 -5.87 6.30
C LEU A 129 0.11 -5.48 6.33
N MET A 130 -0.47 -5.39 7.54
CA MET A 130 -1.87 -4.98 7.74
C MET A 130 -2.11 -3.57 7.20
N LEU A 131 -1.23 -2.64 7.56
CA LEU A 131 -1.30 -1.25 7.16
C LEU A 131 -1.22 -1.09 5.64
N LYS A 132 -0.26 -1.78 5.01
CA LYS A 132 -0.04 -1.75 3.56
C LYS A 132 -1.25 -2.31 2.83
N ARG A 133 -1.75 -3.49 3.23
CA ARG A 133 -2.96 -4.08 2.65
C ARG A 133 -4.15 -3.12 2.69
N TRP A 134 -4.37 -2.46 3.82
CA TRP A 134 -5.48 -1.50 3.95
C TRP A 134 -5.28 -0.23 3.11
N ALA A 135 -4.09 0.38 3.17
CA ALA A 135 -3.84 1.67 2.55
C ALA A 135 -3.70 1.62 1.01
N THR A 136 -3.51 0.44 0.41
CA THR A 136 -3.27 0.27 -1.04
C THR A 136 -4.48 -0.24 -1.83
N SER A 137 -5.70 0.06 -1.37
CA SER A 137 -6.99 -0.39 -1.96
C SER A 137 -7.38 -1.84 -1.63
N GLY A 138 -6.88 -2.40 -0.52
CA GLY A 138 -7.33 -3.71 -0.06
C GLY A 138 -8.78 -3.70 0.41
N PRO A 139 -9.35 -4.90 0.66
CA PRO A 139 -10.71 -5.03 1.15
C PRO A 139 -10.94 -4.22 2.42
N ALA A 140 -12.14 -3.65 2.54
CA ALA A 140 -12.61 -3.07 3.81
C ALA A 140 -12.69 -4.13 4.92
N GLU A 141 -12.72 -5.41 4.54
CA GLU A 141 -12.69 -6.51 5.48
C GLU A 141 -11.29 -6.70 6.08
N PRO A 142 -11.23 -6.94 7.39
CA PRO A 142 -9.97 -7.14 8.06
C PRO A 142 -9.21 -8.38 7.57
N LEU A 143 -7.87 -8.32 7.57
CA LEU A 143 -7.02 -9.47 7.24
C LEU A 143 -7.31 -10.63 8.23
N PRO A 144 -7.69 -11.83 7.73
CA PRO A 144 -7.73 -13.04 8.55
C PRO A 144 -6.33 -13.40 9.03
N ILE A 145 -6.18 -13.57 10.34
CA ILE A 145 -4.90 -13.94 10.98
C ILE A 145 -5.10 -15.18 11.82
N TYR A 146 -4.29 -16.20 11.54
CA TYR A 146 -4.33 -17.49 12.21
C TYR A 146 -3.02 -17.73 12.96
N GLY A 147 -3.09 -18.35 14.14
CA GLY A 147 -1.90 -18.66 14.91
C GLY A 147 -2.21 -19.54 16.13
N PRO A 148 -1.17 -19.91 16.90
CA PRO A 148 -1.31 -20.64 18.16
C PRO A 148 -2.21 -19.92 19.19
N PRO A 149 -2.58 -20.57 20.31
CA PRO A 149 -3.27 -19.88 21.41
C PRO A 149 -2.56 -18.58 21.82
N GLY A 150 -3.31 -17.48 21.90
CA GLY A 150 -2.76 -16.14 22.17
C GLY A 150 -2.68 -15.21 20.96
N VAL A 151 -3.06 -15.69 19.75
CA VAL A 151 -3.05 -14.85 18.53
C VAL A 151 -3.91 -13.60 18.70
N GLU A 152 -5.03 -13.72 19.39
CA GLU A 152 -5.95 -12.61 19.62
C GLU A 152 -5.31 -11.50 20.49
N GLU A 153 -4.46 -11.85 21.45
CA GLU A 153 -3.73 -10.88 22.27
C GLU A 153 -2.66 -10.16 21.45
N VAL A 154 -1.89 -10.92 20.65
CA VAL A 154 -0.84 -10.38 19.80
C VAL A 154 -1.42 -9.37 18.82
N VAL A 155 -2.48 -9.73 18.09
CA VAL A 155 -3.04 -8.82 17.09
C VAL A 155 -3.76 -7.64 17.75
N ALA A 156 -4.41 -7.80 18.92
CA ALA A 156 -4.96 -6.68 19.67
C ALA A 156 -3.87 -5.66 20.05
N GLY A 157 -2.67 -6.13 20.40
CA GLY A 157 -1.51 -5.28 20.67
C GLY A 157 -1.07 -4.47 19.46
N PHE A 158 -1.00 -5.09 18.28
CA PHE A 158 -0.67 -4.37 17.05
C PHE A 158 -1.77 -3.40 16.60
N GLU A 159 -3.06 -3.76 16.75
CA GLU A 159 -4.16 -2.83 16.49
C GLU A 159 -4.07 -1.59 17.38
N ALA A 160 -3.83 -1.78 18.69
CA ALA A 160 -3.66 -0.66 19.62
C ALA A 160 -2.46 0.22 19.24
N ALA A 161 -1.34 -0.38 18.83
CA ALA A 161 -0.15 0.35 18.40
C ALA A 161 -0.38 1.19 17.14
N TYR A 162 -1.16 0.67 16.17
CA TYR A 162 -1.40 1.34 14.88
C TYR A 162 -2.63 2.25 14.90
N GLN A 163 -3.47 2.21 15.94
CA GLN A 163 -4.74 2.95 16.00
C GLN A 163 -4.60 4.47 15.77
N LEU A 164 -3.51 5.09 16.22
CA LEU A 164 -3.27 6.52 15.98
C LEU A 164 -2.79 6.80 14.55
N ASP A 165 -1.99 5.92 13.96
CA ASP A 165 -1.50 6.06 12.58
C ASP A 165 -2.67 6.14 11.58
N VAL A 166 -3.73 5.36 11.83
CA VAL A 166 -5.01 5.44 11.11
C VAL A 166 -5.55 6.86 11.04
N GLY A 167 -5.66 7.50 12.21
CA GLY A 167 -6.22 8.84 12.34
C GLY A 167 -5.35 9.85 11.61
N TYR A 168 -4.03 9.75 11.77
CA TYR A 168 -3.09 10.61 11.06
C TYR A 168 -3.17 10.43 9.54
N ARG A 169 -3.28 9.21 9.04
CA ARG A 169 -3.38 8.94 7.59
C ARG A 169 -4.66 9.46 6.99
N ILE A 170 -5.81 9.21 7.62
CA ILE A 170 -7.09 9.72 7.15
C ILE A 170 -7.09 11.25 7.16
N ALA A 171 -6.56 11.87 8.22
CA ALA A 171 -6.47 13.33 8.32
C ALA A 171 -5.55 13.93 7.24
N HIS A 172 -4.46 13.24 6.87
CA HIS A 172 -3.48 13.72 5.90
C HIS A 172 -3.86 13.43 4.43
N HIS A 173 -4.39 12.24 4.14
CA HIS A 173 -4.64 11.76 2.78
C HIS A 173 -6.12 11.77 2.37
N GLY A 174 -7.04 11.97 3.33
CA GLY A 174 -8.48 11.95 3.10
C GLY A 174 -9.09 10.55 3.12
N ALA A 175 -10.36 10.47 3.52
CA ALA A 175 -11.09 9.21 3.66
C ALA A 175 -11.44 8.54 2.31
N GLU A 176 -11.28 9.25 1.19
CA GLU A 176 -11.46 8.68 -0.14
C GLU A 176 -10.25 7.84 -0.55
N ALA A 177 -9.04 8.32 -0.28
CA ALA A 177 -7.81 7.59 -0.56
C ALA A 177 -7.55 6.48 0.46
N VAL A 178 -7.88 6.73 1.73
CA VAL A 178 -7.64 5.79 2.83
C VAL A 178 -8.93 5.66 3.67
N PRO A 179 -9.80 4.69 3.37
CA PRO A 179 -11.13 4.63 3.97
C PRO A 179 -11.07 4.23 5.45
N PRO A 180 -11.94 4.80 6.31
CA PRO A 180 -12.00 4.42 7.72
C PRO A 180 -12.37 2.94 7.89
N LEU A 181 -11.54 2.20 8.62
CA LEU A 181 -11.84 0.83 9.02
C LEU A 181 -12.72 0.82 10.27
N ARG A 182 -13.79 0.00 10.25
CA ARG A 182 -14.61 -0.27 11.44
C ARG A 182 -13.93 -1.24 12.42
N ARG A 183 -13.01 -2.08 11.95
CA ARG A 183 -12.22 -3.07 12.71
C ARG A 183 -10.97 -3.43 11.93
N TRP A 184 -9.82 -3.55 12.60
CA TRP A 184 -8.52 -3.75 11.93
C TRP A 184 -8.22 -5.21 11.55
N TRP A 185 -8.80 -6.19 12.26
CA TRP A 185 -8.52 -7.61 12.03
C TRP A 185 -9.62 -8.53 12.59
N ARG A 186 -9.60 -9.79 12.15
CA ARG A 186 -10.29 -10.92 12.79
C ARG A 186 -9.27 -12.05 12.96
N GLY A 187 -8.75 -12.19 14.18
CA GLY A 187 -7.89 -13.33 14.50
C GLY A 187 -8.74 -14.52 14.88
N ALA A 188 -8.26 -15.69 14.49
CA ALA A 188 -8.80 -16.97 14.92
C ALA A 188 -7.65 -17.85 15.36
N SER A 189 -7.65 -18.24 16.63
CA SER A 189 -6.77 -19.31 17.10
C SER A 189 -7.07 -20.61 16.36
N VAL A 190 -6.01 -21.28 15.91
CA VAL A 190 -6.08 -22.60 15.27
C VAL A 190 -5.17 -23.54 16.04
N ARG A 191 -5.70 -24.71 16.42
CA ARG A 191 -4.91 -25.77 17.06
C ARG A 191 -4.59 -26.85 16.03
N PRO A 192 -3.50 -27.61 16.23
CA PRO A 192 -3.25 -28.80 15.41
C PRO A 192 -4.46 -29.75 15.43
N GLY A 193 -5.09 -29.96 14.28
CA GLY A 193 -6.25 -30.84 14.11
C GLY A 193 -7.63 -30.17 14.10
N ASP A 194 -7.69 -28.84 14.23
CA ASP A 194 -8.91 -28.06 13.97
C ASP A 194 -9.23 -27.95 12.46
#